data_AF-A0A2N2SXR7-F1
#
_entry.id   AF-A0A2N2SXR7-F1
#
_cell.length_a   1.000
_cell.length_b   1.000
_cell.length_c   1.000
_cell.angle_alpha   90.00
_cell.angle_beta   90.00
_cell.angle_gamma   90.00
#
_symmetry.space_group_name_H-M   'P 1'
#
loop_
_entity.id
_entity.type
_entity.pdbx_description
1 polymer ?
#
loop_
_entity_poly.entity_id
_entity_poly.type
_entity_poly.pdbx_seq_one_letter_code
_entity_poly.pdbx_strand_id
1 'polypeptide(L)'
;MIAVVVPGVAVKETSASTGCSAPGYANATPRSSTVPGVSMFVTGFAGCFTVDSVTAVRISADGKSLEPHPGPADEVATWDSVRLALTRPDGKKVTLDYVHLDLSDDYLKQHDNARTWLTRASSHRTFTKAASHLMQKPFFSVVRDALIGHAPSVVQDETGLDYKDLNKAFDVTLYGKFDRAYHLWTEGVQRELVTAYKAAKGTKKLPFRVGYTKDAGSCLQVATRKP
;
A
#
# COMPACT_ATOMS: atom_id res chain seq x y z
N MET A 1 -4.47 -8.18 -4.07
CA MET A 1 -3.90 -6.86 -4.39
C MET A 1 -3.54 -6.13 -3.09
N ILE A 2 -2.24 -6.01 -2.81
CA ILE A 2 -1.70 -5.11 -1.79
C ILE A 2 -1.02 -3.99 -2.58
N ALA A 3 -1.46 -2.75 -2.41
CA ALA A 3 -0.77 -1.61 -3.00
C ALA A 3 0.42 -1.27 -2.10
N VAL A 4 1.64 -1.64 -2.50
CA VAL A 4 2.87 -1.10 -1.91
C VAL A 4 3.17 0.21 -2.64
N VAL A 5 2.79 1.33 -2.04
CA VAL A 5 3.19 2.64 -2.56
C VAL A 5 4.62 2.91 -2.09
N VAL A 6 5.58 2.82 -3.00
CA VAL A 6 6.96 3.23 -2.77
C VAL A 6 7.09 4.71 -3.20
N PRO A 7 7.17 5.67 -2.26
CA PRO A 7 7.50 7.04 -2.65
C PRO A 7 8.97 7.10 -3.07
N GLY A 8 9.21 7.23 -4.38
CA GLY A 8 10.48 7.73 -4.89
C GLY A 8 10.61 9.21 -4.54
N VAL A 9 11.81 9.60 -4.07
CA VAL A 9 12.22 10.94 -3.62
C VAL A 9 11.92 11.23 -2.15
N ALA A 10 12.96 11.05 -1.32
CA ALA A 10 13.05 11.70 -0.01
C ALA A 10 13.04 13.22 -0.21
N VAL A 11 11.97 13.88 0.22
CA VAL A 11 11.99 15.33 0.45
C VAL A 11 12.03 15.53 1.96
N LYS A 12 13.10 16.19 2.41
CA LYS A 12 13.27 16.68 3.78
C LYS A 12 12.07 17.60 4.08
N GLU A 13 11.17 17.19 4.99
CA GLU A 13 10.04 18.02 5.41
C GLU A 13 10.56 19.26 6.14
N THR A 14 10.53 20.41 5.46
CA THR A 14 10.27 21.69 6.10
C THR A 14 8.77 21.92 6.09
N SER A 15 8.19 22.13 7.26
CA SER A 15 6.77 22.33 7.50
C SER A 15 6.19 23.46 6.65
N ALA A 16 5.36 23.10 5.68
CA ALA A 16 4.32 23.96 5.13
C ALA A 16 3.14 23.09 4.74
N SER A 17 2.06 23.20 5.50
CA SER A 17 0.79 22.53 5.23
C SER A 17 0.13 23.13 3.99
N THR A 18 0.15 22.42 2.88
CA THR A 18 -0.83 22.60 1.80
C THR A 18 -1.47 21.25 1.53
N GLY A 19 -2.52 20.96 2.28
CA GLY A 19 -3.34 19.77 2.09
C GLY A 19 -4.06 19.85 0.75
N CYS A 20 -3.92 18.82 -0.08
CA CYS A 20 -4.77 18.61 -1.23
C CYS A 20 -6.09 18.03 -0.72
N SER A 21 -7.11 18.87 -0.56
CA SER A 21 -8.47 18.41 -0.29
C SER A 21 -9.01 17.68 -1.52
N ALA A 22 -9.51 16.45 -1.34
CA ALA A 22 -10.22 15.71 -2.37
C ALA A 22 -11.40 16.56 -2.88
N PRO A 23 -11.53 16.83 -4.19
CA PRO A 23 -12.67 17.59 -4.70
C PRO A 23 -13.96 16.80 -4.49
N GLY A 24 -14.99 17.48 -4.00
CA GLY A 24 -16.36 17.00 -4.06
C GLY A 24 -16.74 16.67 -5.51
N TYR A 25 -17.56 15.64 -5.69
CA TYR A 25 -18.09 15.21 -6.98
C TYR A 25 -18.71 16.39 -7.74
N ALA A 26 -17.99 16.91 -8.73
CA ALA A 26 -18.51 17.86 -9.71
C ALA A 26 -18.16 17.35 -11.11
N ASN A 27 -19.20 17.29 -11.94
CA ASN A 27 -19.21 16.73 -13.29
C ASN A 27 -18.12 17.35 -14.18
N ALA A 28 -17.10 16.56 -14.52
CA ALA A 28 -16.18 16.84 -15.62
C ALA A 28 -16.38 15.79 -16.72
N THR A 29 -16.60 16.28 -17.95
CA THR A 29 -16.86 15.48 -19.15
C THR A 29 -15.66 14.59 -19.48
N PRO A 30 -15.82 13.27 -19.67
CA PRO A 30 -14.67 12.37 -19.72
C PRO A 30 -14.15 12.20 -21.15
N ARG A 31 -12.87 12.50 -21.39
CA ARG A 31 -12.07 11.68 -22.32
C ARG A 31 -11.62 10.46 -21.52
N SER A 32 -12.47 9.44 -21.52
CA SER A 32 -12.28 8.21 -20.76
C SER A 32 -11.26 7.31 -21.44
N SER A 33 -9.98 7.43 -21.08
CA SER A 33 -9.07 6.29 -21.10
C SER A 33 -9.17 5.60 -19.74
N THR A 34 -10.29 4.93 -19.49
CA THR A 34 -10.44 4.03 -18.36
C THR A 34 -9.49 2.86 -18.57
N VAL A 35 -8.46 2.75 -17.73
CA VAL A 35 -7.69 1.51 -17.58
C VAL A 35 -8.45 0.65 -16.57
N PRO A 36 -9.16 -0.41 -17.00
CA PRO A 36 -9.87 -1.28 -16.08
C PRO A 36 -8.88 -1.94 -15.12
N GLY A 37 -9.21 -2.02 -13.82
CA GLY A 37 -8.39 -2.76 -12.84
C GLY A 37 -7.36 -1.94 -12.07
N VAL A 38 -7.19 -0.64 -12.34
CA VAL A 38 -6.34 0.24 -11.52
C VAL A 38 -6.99 0.48 -10.16
N SER A 39 -6.25 0.25 -9.08
CA SER A 39 -6.74 0.43 -7.70
C SER A 39 -7.26 1.86 -7.48
N MET A 40 -8.36 2.02 -6.73
CA MET A 40 -8.89 3.34 -6.31
C MET A 40 -7.81 4.22 -5.63
N PHE A 41 -6.80 3.60 -5.01
CA PHE A 41 -5.65 4.31 -4.45
C PHE A 41 -4.80 5.00 -5.51
N VAL A 42 -4.57 4.33 -6.65
CA VAL A 42 -3.80 4.89 -7.76
C VAL A 42 -4.58 6.01 -8.43
N THR A 43 -5.89 5.84 -8.64
CA THR A 43 -6.76 6.89 -9.20
C THR A 43 -6.82 8.10 -8.27
N GLY A 44 -7.01 7.89 -6.96
CA GLY A 44 -7.04 8.98 -5.97
C GLY A 44 -5.71 9.71 -5.85
N PHE A 45 -4.60 8.98 -5.86
CA PHE A 45 -3.26 9.57 -5.86
C PHE A 45 -3.02 10.39 -7.13
N ALA A 46 -3.22 9.79 -8.31
CA ALA A 46 -2.99 10.44 -9.59
C ALA A 46 -3.90 11.66 -9.83
N GLY A 47 -5.09 11.70 -9.23
CA GLY A 47 -6.02 12.84 -9.34
C GLY A 47 -5.48 14.17 -8.79
N CYS A 48 -4.38 14.14 -8.02
CA CYS A 48 -3.68 15.35 -7.55
C CYS A 48 -2.54 15.81 -8.49
N PHE A 49 -2.37 15.15 -9.64
CA PHE A 49 -1.27 15.34 -10.57
C PHE A 49 -1.80 15.43 -12.01
N THR A 50 -1.02 16.05 -12.90
CA THR A 50 -1.19 15.88 -14.33
C THR A 50 -0.56 14.57 -14.77
N VAL A 51 -1.28 13.73 -15.51
CA VAL A 51 -0.72 12.51 -16.10
C VAL A 51 -0.09 12.88 -17.44
N ASP A 52 1.24 12.79 -17.54
CA ASP A 52 1.99 13.09 -18.76
C ASP A 52 1.95 11.90 -19.73
N SER A 53 2.14 10.67 -19.21
CA SER A 53 2.11 9.45 -20.01
C SER A 53 1.78 8.22 -19.16
N VAL A 54 1.27 7.17 -19.80
CA VAL A 54 1.07 5.83 -19.23
C VAL A 54 1.79 4.83 -20.12
N THR A 55 2.67 4.02 -19.54
CA THR A 55 3.44 3.00 -20.25
C THR A 55 3.21 1.64 -19.61
N ALA A 56 2.85 0.64 -20.41
CA ALA A 56 2.81 -0.75 -19.98
C ALA A 56 4.20 -1.23 -19.56
N VAL A 57 4.31 -1.84 -18.37
CA VAL A 57 5.59 -2.34 -17.84
C VAL A 57 5.45 -3.76 -17.32
N ARG A 58 6.58 -4.45 -17.12
CA ARG A 58 6.66 -5.72 -16.39
C ARG A 58 7.90 -5.74 -15.51
N ILE A 59 7.91 -6.66 -14.54
CA ILE A 59 9.11 -6.96 -13.75
C ILE A 59 10.16 -7.58 -14.69
N SER A 60 11.38 -7.02 -14.71
CA SER A 60 12.48 -7.53 -15.52
C SER A 60 12.81 -8.98 -15.15
N ALA A 61 13.42 -9.73 -16.08
CA ALA A 61 13.74 -11.15 -15.86
C ALA A 61 14.62 -11.39 -14.62
N ASP A 62 15.45 -10.40 -14.23
CA ASP A 62 16.28 -10.45 -13.02
C ASP A 62 15.58 -9.89 -11.75
N GLY A 63 14.36 -9.37 -11.88
CA GLY A 63 13.59 -8.79 -10.79
C GLY A 63 14.11 -7.46 -10.24
N LYS A 64 15.12 -6.85 -10.85
CA LYS A 64 15.77 -5.65 -10.28
C LYS A 64 15.10 -4.35 -10.68
N SER A 65 14.29 -4.36 -11.74
CA SER A 65 13.65 -3.17 -12.31
C SER A 65 12.28 -3.47 -12.94
N LEU A 66 11.60 -2.42 -13.38
CA LEU A 66 10.47 -2.51 -14.29
C LEU A 66 10.93 -2.08 -15.68
N GLU A 67 10.56 -2.83 -16.71
CA GLU A 67 10.88 -2.59 -18.11
C GLU A 67 9.61 -2.49 -18.96
N PRO A 68 9.65 -1.85 -20.15
CA PRO A 68 8.50 -1.81 -21.05
C PRO A 68 7.95 -3.21 -21.34
N HIS A 69 6.63 -3.37 -21.27
CA HIS A 69 5.99 -4.64 -21.62
C HIS A 69 6.13 -4.88 -23.13
N PRO A 70 6.69 -6.04 -23.57
CA PRO A 70 6.92 -6.30 -25.00
C PRO A 70 5.67 -6.78 -25.75
N GLY A 71 4.58 -7.06 -25.02
CA GLY A 71 3.32 -7.55 -25.58
C GLY A 71 2.56 -6.50 -26.42
N PRO A 72 1.56 -6.94 -27.21
CA PRO A 72 0.79 -6.06 -28.08
C PRO A 72 -0.01 -5.04 -27.27
N ALA A 73 -0.05 -3.79 -27.73
CA ALA A 73 -0.72 -2.70 -27.02
C ALA A 73 -2.26 -2.83 -27.01
N ASP A 74 -2.83 -3.62 -27.91
CA ASP A 74 -4.25 -3.94 -28.01
C ASP A 74 -4.67 -5.12 -27.11
N GLU A 75 -3.73 -5.83 -26.48
CA GLU A 75 -4.03 -6.89 -25.52
C GLU A 75 -4.15 -6.34 -24.09
N VAL A 76 -5.25 -6.69 -23.41
CA VAL A 76 -5.50 -6.26 -22.02
C VAL A 76 -4.39 -6.71 -21.07
N ALA A 77 -3.86 -7.93 -21.24
CA ALA A 77 -2.81 -8.48 -20.39
C ALA A 77 -1.50 -7.65 -20.42
N THR A 78 -1.22 -6.95 -21.52
CA THR A 78 -0.08 -6.03 -21.62
C THR A 78 -0.16 -4.90 -20.59
N TRP A 79 -1.37 -4.55 -20.14
CA TRP A 79 -1.63 -3.41 -19.25
C TRP A 79 -1.81 -3.79 -17.78
N ASP A 80 -1.51 -5.04 -17.40
CA ASP A 80 -1.61 -5.50 -16.01
C ASP A 80 -0.75 -4.67 -15.06
N SER A 81 0.42 -4.20 -15.51
CA SER A 81 1.28 -3.27 -14.77
C SER A 81 1.59 -2.05 -15.62
N VAL A 82 1.58 -0.86 -15.00
CA VAL A 82 1.78 0.41 -15.70
C VAL A 82 2.68 1.36 -14.91
N ARG A 83 3.47 2.13 -15.65
CA ARG A 83 4.20 3.29 -15.16
C ARG A 83 3.51 4.56 -15.63
N LEU A 84 3.20 5.44 -14.70
CA LEU A 84 2.69 6.78 -14.99
C LEU A 84 3.82 7.79 -14.78
N ALA A 85 4.07 8.61 -15.79
CA ALA A 85 4.82 9.85 -15.63
C ALA A 85 3.82 10.95 -15.25
N LEU A 86 4.05 11.59 -14.10
CA LEU A 86 3.15 12.56 -13.50
C LEU A 86 3.86 13.89 -13.29
N THR A 87 3.11 14.99 -13.37
CA THR A 87 3.56 16.33 -12.99
C THR A 87 2.74 16.85 -11.82
N ARG A 88 3.42 17.27 -10.75
CA ARG A 88 2.81 17.95 -9.61
C ARG A 88 2.35 19.36 -9.98
N PRO A 89 1.42 19.97 -9.22
CA PRO A 89 1.06 21.38 -9.40
C PRO A 89 2.24 22.35 -9.33
N ASP A 90 3.30 22.01 -8.58
CA ASP A 90 4.55 22.80 -8.50
C ASP A 90 5.55 22.50 -9.64
N GLY A 91 5.13 21.80 -10.69
CA GLY A 91 5.94 21.45 -11.86
C GLY A 91 6.90 20.27 -11.67
N LYS A 92 7.01 19.71 -10.45
CA LYS A 92 7.91 18.58 -10.19
C LYS A 92 7.40 17.29 -10.83
N LYS A 93 8.31 16.56 -11.49
CA LYS A 93 8.03 15.25 -12.07
C LYS A 93 7.98 14.17 -11.00
N VAL A 94 7.03 13.25 -11.14
CA VAL A 94 6.79 12.10 -10.26
C VAL A 94 6.57 10.86 -11.12
N THR A 95 7.14 9.74 -10.70
CA THR A 95 6.88 8.43 -11.31
C THR A 95 6.02 7.63 -10.37
N LEU A 96 4.91 7.07 -10.88
CA LEU A 96 4.06 6.15 -10.16
C LEU A 96 4.04 4.81 -10.88
N ASP A 97 4.48 3.77 -10.18
CA ASP A 97 4.46 2.40 -10.68
C ASP A 97 3.30 1.64 -10.02
N TYR A 98 2.39 1.15 -10.85
CA TYR A 98 1.38 0.19 -10.46
C TYR A 98 1.79 -1.19 -10.97
N VAL A 99 1.98 -2.12 -10.04
CA VAL A 99 2.44 -3.48 -10.34
C VAL A 99 1.39 -4.48 -9.91
N HIS A 100 0.84 -5.22 -10.88
CA HIS A 100 0.00 -6.38 -10.65
C HIS A 100 0.89 -7.59 -10.37
N LEU A 101 0.76 -8.15 -9.18
CA LEU A 101 1.56 -9.28 -8.73
C LEU A 101 0.76 -10.16 -7.77
N ASP A 102 0.79 -11.47 -7.99
CA ASP A 102 0.34 -12.43 -6.99
C ASP A 102 1.38 -12.51 -5.87
N LEU A 103 0.94 -12.20 -4.64
CA LEU A 103 1.77 -12.16 -3.44
C LEU A 103 1.61 -13.43 -2.58
N SER A 104 0.90 -14.44 -3.08
CA SER A 104 0.80 -15.74 -2.44
C SER A 104 2.18 -16.40 -2.39
N ASP A 105 2.44 -17.17 -1.33
CA ASP A 105 3.70 -17.89 -1.20
C ASP A 105 3.88 -18.91 -2.34
N ASP A 106 2.80 -19.53 -2.80
CA ASP A 106 2.83 -20.52 -3.89
C ASP A 106 3.32 -19.91 -5.19
N TYR A 107 2.82 -18.72 -5.56
CA TYR A 107 3.32 -17.99 -6.71
C TYR A 107 4.75 -17.50 -6.46
N LEU A 108 4.97 -16.81 -5.34
CA LEU A 108 6.26 -16.18 -5.07
C LEU A 108 7.40 -17.21 -5.02
N LYS A 109 7.21 -18.40 -4.44
CA LYS A 109 8.24 -19.47 -4.38
C LYS A 109 8.68 -19.99 -5.76
N GLN A 110 7.85 -19.82 -6.79
CA GLN A 110 8.13 -20.28 -8.15
C GLN A 110 8.71 -19.16 -9.05
N HIS A 111 8.65 -17.89 -8.60
CA HIS A 111 9.02 -16.73 -9.42
C HIS A 111 10.11 -15.88 -8.74
N ASP A 112 11.37 -16.20 -9.03
CA ASP A 112 12.54 -15.54 -8.43
C ASP A 112 12.63 -14.04 -8.72
N ASN A 113 12.24 -13.64 -9.94
CA ASN A 113 12.18 -12.25 -10.34
C ASN A 113 11.15 -11.47 -9.51
N ALA A 114 9.97 -12.05 -9.26
CA ALA A 114 8.94 -11.46 -8.41
C ALA A 114 9.40 -11.31 -6.97
N ARG A 115 10.07 -12.32 -6.40
CA ARG A 115 10.64 -12.23 -5.05
C ARG A 115 11.71 -11.16 -4.95
N THR A 116 12.62 -11.11 -5.93
CA THR A 116 13.69 -10.10 -5.98
C THR A 116 13.12 -8.69 -6.04
N TRP A 117 12.09 -8.48 -6.87
CA TRP A 117 11.40 -7.20 -6.97
C TRP A 117 10.70 -6.83 -5.66
N LEU A 118 9.99 -7.78 -5.05
CA LEU A 118 9.28 -7.58 -3.78
C LEU A 118 10.22 -7.20 -2.63
N THR A 119 11.35 -7.89 -2.48
CA THR A 119 12.37 -7.57 -1.47
C THR A 119 12.95 -6.17 -1.67
N ARG A 120 13.15 -5.74 -2.92
CA ARG A 120 13.59 -4.37 -3.21
C ARG A 120 12.51 -3.36 -2.86
N ALA A 121 11.25 -3.60 -3.27
CA ALA A 121 10.13 -2.74 -2.93
C ALA A 121 9.96 -2.62 -1.40
N SER A 122 10.12 -3.71 -0.65
CA SER A 122 9.95 -3.73 0.81
C SER A 122 11.03 -2.96 1.57
N SER A 123 12.15 -2.59 0.95
CA SER A 123 13.18 -1.73 1.56
C SER A 123 12.79 -0.24 1.67
N HIS A 124 11.59 0.12 1.21
CA HIS A 124 11.07 1.49 1.23
C HIS A 124 9.95 1.66 2.27
N ARG A 125 9.66 2.91 2.62
CA ARG A 125 8.53 3.24 3.50
C ARG A 125 7.25 2.69 2.88
N THR A 126 6.53 1.89 3.65
CA THR A 126 5.41 1.11 3.13
C THR A 126 4.10 1.56 3.77
N PHE A 127 3.09 1.77 2.94
CA PHE A 127 1.69 1.76 3.36
C PHE A 127 1.06 0.44 2.91
N THR A 128 0.36 -0.25 3.80
CA THR A 128 -0.35 -1.49 3.44
C THR A 128 -1.84 -1.33 3.65
N LYS A 129 -2.60 -1.77 2.64
CA LYS A 129 -4.00 -2.13 2.75
C LYS A 129 -4.14 -3.53 2.16
N ALA A 130 -4.63 -4.47 2.95
CA ALA A 130 -4.84 -5.82 2.47
C ALA A 130 -6.34 -6.14 2.38
N ALA A 131 -6.67 -7.01 1.43
CA ALA A 131 -7.93 -7.74 1.45
C ALA A 131 -7.80 -8.87 2.49
N SER A 132 -8.86 -9.12 3.25
CA SER A 132 -9.05 -10.36 4.01
C SER A 132 -7.94 -10.79 4.97
N HIS A 133 -7.18 -9.85 5.55
CA HIS A 133 -6.12 -10.16 6.53
C HIS A 133 -5.05 -11.13 5.99
N LEU A 134 -4.79 -11.14 4.69
CA LEU A 134 -3.97 -12.18 4.04
C LEU A 134 -2.55 -12.28 4.60
N MET A 135 -1.86 -11.16 4.89
CA MET A 135 -0.50 -11.18 5.47
C MET A 135 -0.42 -11.76 6.88
N GLN A 136 -1.55 -12.08 7.51
CA GLN A 136 -1.64 -12.73 8.82
C GLN A 136 -1.75 -14.26 8.66
N LYS A 137 -1.87 -14.76 7.43
CA LYS A 137 -1.97 -16.18 7.09
C LYS A 137 -0.58 -16.74 6.76
N PRO A 138 -0.34 -18.05 7.00
CA PRO A 138 0.96 -18.67 6.76
C PRO A 138 1.36 -18.72 5.28
N PHE A 139 0.39 -18.69 4.36
CA PHE A 139 0.61 -18.74 2.90
C PHE A 139 0.81 -17.36 2.23
N PHE A 140 1.04 -16.31 3.03
CA PHE A 140 1.53 -14.99 2.61
C PHE A 140 2.77 -14.58 3.42
N SER A 141 3.54 -15.58 3.87
CA SER A 141 4.73 -15.36 4.71
C SER A 141 5.84 -14.62 3.97
N VAL A 142 6.03 -14.84 2.67
CA VAL A 142 7.13 -14.23 1.91
C VAL A 142 7.01 -12.70 1.89
N VAL A 143 5.81 -12.17 1.61
CA VAL A 143 5.57 -10.72 1.65
C VAL A 143 5.62 -10.15 3.07
N ARG A 144 5.04 -10.87 4.05
CA ARG A 144 5.07 -10.47 5.46
C ARG A 144 6.51 -10.32 5.94
N ASP A 145 7.33 -11.33 5.70
CA ASP A 145 8.70 -11.42 6.18
C ASP A 145 9.60 -10.41 5.44
N ALA A 146 9.37 -10.17 4.14
CA ALA A 146 10.05 -9.11 3.40
C ALA A 146 9.76 -7.70 3.96
N LEU A 147 8.52 -7.40 4.34
CA LEU A 147 8.17 -6.11 4.97
C LEU A 147 8.76 -5.99 6.38
N ILE A 148 8.65 -7.04 7.20
CA ILE A 148 9.21 -7.06 8.56
C ILE A 148 10.74 -6.97 8.54
N GLY A 149 11.39 -7.60 7.56
CA GLY A 149 12.84 -7.63 7.44
C GLY A 149 13.46 -6.33 6.92
N HIS A 150 12.78 -5.62 6.02
CA HIS A 150 13.42 -4.54 5.26
C HIS A 150 12.77 -3.16 5.38
N ALA A 151 11.47 -3.05 5.69
CA ALA A 151 10.80 -1.76 5.66
C ALA A 151 11.31 -0.81 6.75
N PRO A 152 11.71 0.43 6.45
CA PRO A 152 12.07 1.43 7.47
C PRO A 152 10.86 1.89 8.30
N SER A 153 9.67 1.87 7.71
CA SER A 153 8.41 2.16 8.39
C SER A 153 7.23 1.49 7.67
N VAL A 154 6.22 1.10 8.45
CA VAL A 154 4.96 0.54 7.94
C VAL A 154 3.78 1.34 8.48
N VAL A 155 2.88 1.77 7.60
CA VAL A 155 1.59 2.36 7.96
C VAL A 155 0.49 1.40 7.50
N GLN A 156 -0.40 0.99 8.41
CA GLN A 156 -1.43 0.00 8.10
C GLN A 156 -2.69 0.15 8.94
N ASP A 157 -3.81 -0.36 8.42
CA ASP A 157 -5.00 -0.66 9.21
C ASP A 157 -4.91 -2.08 9.81
N GLU A 158 -5.98 -2.57 10.43
CA GLU A 158 -6.02 -3.91 11.03
C GLU A 158 -5.79 -5.06 10.04
N THR A 159 -5.88 -4.81 8.74
CA THR A 159 -5.81 -5.85 7.70
C THR A 159 -4.38 -6.17 7.30
N GLY A 160 -3.41 -5.33 7.67
CA GLY A 160 -2.00 -5.49 7.34
C GLY A 160 -1.32 -6.64 8.09
N LEU A 161 -0.07 -6.41 8.48
CA LEU A 161 0.71 -7.33 9.31
C LEU A 161 0.00 -7.58 10.65
N ASP A 162 0.12 -8.80 11.16
CA ASP A 162 -0.34 -9.14 12.51
C ASP A 162 0.42 -8.27 13.52
N TYR A 163 -0.29 -7.63 14.45
CA TYR A 163 0.33 -6.76 15.45
C TYR A 163 1.38 -7.48 16.29
N LYS A 164 1.23 -8.79 16.52
CA LYS A 164 2.22 -9.60 17.25
C LYS A 164 3.57 -9.62 16.55
N ASP A 165 3.59 -9.58 15.22
CA ASP A 165 4.80 -9.64 14.41
C ASP A 165 5.33 -8.24 14.14
N LEU A 166 4.42 -7.27 13.91
CA LEU A 166 4.75 -5.86 13.78
C LEU A 166 5.47 -5.32 15.02
N ASN A 167 4.98 -5.60 16.24
CA ASN A 167 5.57 -5.02 17.46
C ASN A 167 6.97 -5.57 17.76
N LYS A 168 7.35 -6.73 17.20
CA LYS A 168 8.69 -7.30 17.40
C LYS A 168 9.75 -6.39 16.77
N ALA A 169 9.53 -5.99 15.52
CA ALA A 169 10.50 -5.24 14.71
C ALA A 169 10.33 -3.72 14.73
N PHE A 170 9.17 -3.20 15.16
CA PHE A 170 8.84 -1.78 15.06
C PHE A 170 8.34 -1.18 16.38
N ASP A 171 8.61 0.10 16.57
CA ASP A 171 7.93 0.95 17.55
C ASP A 171 6.62 1.45 16.94
N VAL A 172 5.50 1.10 17.58
CA VAL A 172 4.15 1.30 16.98
C VAL A 172 3.38 2.38 17.70
N THR A 173 2.96 3.41 16.94
CA THR A 173 2.00 4.42 17.40
C THR A 173 0.58 4.05 16.94
N LEU A 174 -0.37 4.05 17.87
CA LEU A 174 -1.78 3.73 17.62
C LEU A 174 -2.65 4.98 17.45
N TYR A 175 -3.47 4.98 16.40
CA TYR A 175 -4.44 6.04 16.10
C TYR A 175 -5.86 5.48 15.98
N GLY A 176 -6.84 6.24 16.46
CA GLY A 176 -8.25 5.86 16.38
C GLY A 176 -8.64 4.85 17.47
N LYS A 177 -9.54 3.93 17.15
CA LYS A 177 -10.08 2.94 18.09
C LYS A 177 -10.20 1.57 17.42
N PHE A 178 -9.88 0.53 18.18
CA PHE A 178 -9.99 -0.86 17.75
C PHE A 178 -10.33 -1.74 18.95
N ASP A 179 -11.40 -2.53 18.84
CA ASP A 179 -11.81 -3.52 19.85
C ASP A 179 -11.91 -4.94 19.27
N ARG A 180 -12.17 -5.06 17.96
CA ARG A 180 -12.21 -6.32 17.19
C ARG A 180 -12.04 -6.09 15.68
N ALA A 181 -11.63 -7.15 14.99
CA ALA A 181 -11.72 -7.22 13.53
C ALA A 181 -13.19 -7.17 13.06
N TYR A 182 -13.41 -6.83 11.79
CA TYR A 182 -14.74 -6.87 11.20
C TYR A 182 -15.34 -8.28 11.29
N HIS A 183 -16.67 -8.39 11.46
CA HIS A 183 -17.36 -9.65 11.81
C HIS A 183 -17.23 -10.77 10.76
N LEU A 184 -16.82 -10.44 9.53
CA LEU A 184 -16.55 -11.43 8.48
C LEU A 184 -15.27 -12.26 8.73
N TRP A 185 -14.43 -11.85 9.68
CA TRP A 185 -13.14 -12.50 9.94
C TRP A 185 -13.19 -13.47 11.12
N THR A 186 -12.33 -14.47 11.07
CA THR A 186 -12.20 -15.48 12.12
C THR A 186 -12.02 -14.82 13.49
N GLU A 187 -12.72 -15.34 14.49
CA GLU A 187 -12.57 -14.89 15.87
C GLU A 187 -11.10 -14.99 16.32
N GLY A 188 -10.62 -13.94 17.01
CA GLY A 188 -9.23 -13.88 17.49
C GLY A 188 -8.21 -13.30 16.52
N VAL A 189 -8.60 -12.93 15.30
CA VAL A 189 -7.76 -12.13 14.41
C VAL A 189 -7.38 -10.81 15.09
N GLN A 190 -6.08 -10.45 15.03
CA GLN A 190 -5.53 -9.23 15.64
C GLN A 190 -5.76 -9.14 17.16
N ARG A 191 -5.73 -10.26 17.89
CA ARG A 191 -5.94 -10.30 19.36
C ARG A 191 -4.95 -9.40 20.10
N GLU A 192 -3.69 -9.40 19.69
CA GLU A 192 -2.61 -8.61 20.28
C GLU A 192 -2.79 -7.11 19.98
N LEU A 193 -3.39 -6.76 18.84
CA LEU A 193 -3.79 -5.39 18.54
C LEU A 193 -4.90 -4.94 19.52
N VAL A 194 -5.91 -5.78 19.77
CA VAL A 194 -6.95 -5.49 20.77
C VAL A 194 -6.33 -5.24 22.15
N THR A 195 -5.41 -6.09 22.57
CA THR A 195 -4.69 -5.93 23.85
C THR A 195 -3.92 -4.60 23.89
N ALA A 196 -3.23 -4.25 22.80
CA ALA A 196 -2.48 -3.00 22.72
C ALA A 196 -3.38 -1.75 22.81
N TYR A 197 -4.54 -1.75 22.14
CA TYR A 197 -5.51 -0.66 22.24
C TYR A 197 -6.12 -0.54 23.63
N LYS A 198 -6.39 -1.66 24.32
CA LYS A 198 -6.88 -1.66 25.71
C LYS A 198 -5.84 -1.13 26.70
N ALA A 199 -4.57 -1.45 26.48
CA ALA A 199 -3.48 -1.02 27.36
C ALA A 199 -3.01 0.42 27.11
N ALA A 200 -3.31 0.99 25.94
CA ALA A 200 -2.91 2.34 25.60
C ALA A 200 -3.57 3.37 26.54
N LYS A 201 -2.77 4.22 27.19
CA LYS A 201 -3.23 5.33 28.05
C LYS A 201 -3.82 6.51 27.25
N GLY A 202 -4.34 6.23 26.06
CA GLY A 202 -4.79 7.19 25.06
C GLY A 202 -4.22 6.86 23.68
N THR A 203 -5.09 6.84 22.68
CA THR A 203 -4.70 6.75 21.26
C THR A 203 -4.80 8.13 20.62
N LYS A 204 -4.01 8.37 19.57
CA LYS A 204 -4.10 9.64 18.84
C LYS A 204 -5.41 9.69 18.04
N LYS A 205 -6.04 10.86 17.94
CA LYS A 205 -7.27 11.04 17.15
C LYS A 205 -6.99 10.77 15.68
N LEU A 206 -7.89 10.04 15.02
CA LEU A 206 -7.87 9.80 13.58
C LEU A 206 -9.02 10.61 12.93
N PRO A 207 -8.74 11.68 12.16
CA PRO A 207 -9.77 12.59 11.64
C PRO A 207 -10.47 12.08 10.37
N PHE A 208 -10.10 10.91 9.88
CA PHE A 208 -10.66 10.29 8.68
C PHE A 208 -10.94 8.80 8.92
N ARG A 209 -11.74 8.19 8.04
CA ARG A 209 -12.02 6.75 8.09
C ARG A 209 -10.99 5.98 7.26
N VAL A 210 -10.56 4.84 7.78
CA VAL A 210 -9.72 3.86 7.10
C VAL A 210 -10.14 2.45 7.53
N GLY A 211 -9.96 1.47 6.65
CA GLY A 211 -10.31 0.07 6.92
C GLY A 211 -11.81 -0.23 6.78
N TYR A 212 -12.24 -1.35 7.35
CA TYR A 212 -13.63 -1.77 7.33
C TYR A 212 -14.50 -0.83 8.17
N THR A 213 -15.70 -0.50 7.66
CA THR A 213 -16.66 0.32 8.42
C THR A 213 -17.30 -0.53 9.52
N LYS A 214 -17.11 -0.14 10.77
CA LYS A 214 -17.60 -0.83 11.97
C LYS A 214 -17.85 0.14 13.12
N ASP A 215 -18.67 -0.27 14.09
CA ASP A 215 -19.05 0.56 15.24
C ASP A 215 -17.86 1.02 16.09
N ALA A 216 -16.82 0.21 16.15
CA ALA A 216 -15.58 0.52 16.86
C ALA A 216 -14.85 1.74 16.27
N GLY A 217 -15.20 2.15 15.04
CA GLY A 217 -14.50 3.17 14.28
C GLY A 217 -13.33 2.60 13.47
N SER A 218 -12.44 3.51 13.08
CA SER A 218 -11.24 3.20 12.31
C SER A 218 -10.01 3.13 13.21
N CYS A 219 -9.05 2.31 12.79
CA CYS A 219 -7.77 2.18 13.46
C CYS A 219 -6.64 2.32 12.45
N LEU A 220 -5.52 2.90 12.90
CA LEU A 220 -4.31 3.00 12.08
C LEU A 220 -3.09 2.78 12.97
N GLN A 221 -2.14 2.01 12.48
CA GLN A 221 -0.83 1.83 13.10
C GLN A 221 0.22 2.54 12.26
N VAL A 222 1.03 3.37 12.90
CA VAL A 222 2.23 3.97 12.30
C VAL A 222 3.42 3.36 13.02
N ALA A 223 4.17 2.52 12.30
CA ALA A 223 5.24 1.71 12.83
C ALA A 223 6.59 2.16 12.25
N THR A 224 7.54 2.52 13.10
CA THR A 224 8.91 2.88 12.72
C THR A 224 9.89 1.81 13.17
N ARG A 225 10.84 1.42 12.31
CA ARG A 225 11.76 0.33 12.63
C ARG A 225 12.57 0.66 13.89
N LYS A 226 12.67 -0.30 14.80
CA LYS A 226 13.52 -0.19 15.99
C LYS A 226 15.00 -0.09 15.57
N PRO A 227 15.83 0.64 16.32
CA PRO A 227 17.26 0.74 16.06
C PRO A 227 17.97 -0.62 16.14
#